data_AF-A0A4V1LML3-F1
#
_entry.id   AF-A0A4V1LML3-F1
#
_cell.length_a   1.000
_cell.length_b   1.000
_cell.length_c   1.000
_cell.angle_alpha   90.00
_cell.angle_beta   90.00
_cell.angle_gamma   90.00
#
_symmetry.space_group_name_H-M   'P 1'
#
loop_
_entity.id
_entity.type
_entity.pdbx_description
1 polymer ?
#
loop_
_entity_poly.entity_id
_entity_poly.type
_entity_poly.pdbx_seq_one_letter_code
_entity_poly.pdbx_strand_id
1 'polypeptide(L)'
;MENIEQPSCDVSNHQREFRLTLLNTKKSAMTGAILLVLPFLFLSGVVLKHYMRIDFGILTSVYEWIGMIDEEYGDNSILNWIIRISLTIGPLVAIALNLLAVTHARIEKASRGLVLSFKMKWLNWLVILICSGVFAIFFLYFVVENG
;
A
#
# COMPACT_ATOMS: atom_id res chain seq x y z
N MET A 1 1.43 0.60 61.08
CA MET A 1 1.99 0.98 59.78
C MET A 1 1.41 0.01 58.78
N GLU A 2 0.44 0.48 57.98
CA GLU A 2 -0.21 -0.33 56.94
C GLU A 2 0.82 -0.75 55.91
N ASN A 3 0.85 -2.05 55.64
CA ASN A 3 1.72 -2.67 54.65
C ASN A 3 1.11 -2.40 53.27
N ILE A 4 1.53 -1.32 52.62
CA ILE A 4 1.07 -0.94 51.28
C ILE A 4 1.76 -1.89 50.30
N GLU A 5 1.04 -2.91 49.84
CA GLU A 5 1.50 -3.75 48.73
C GLU A 5 1.73 -2.87 47.50
N GLN A 6 2.97 -2.84 47.01
CA GLN A 6 3.30 -2.14 45.78
C GLN A 6 2.59 -2.83 44.61
N PRO A 7 1.89 -2.08 43.74
CA PRO A 7 1.27 -2.67 42.57
C PRO A 7 2.38 -3.23 41.67
N SER A 8 2.42 -4.55 41.51
CA SER A 8 3.28 -5.21 40.55
C SER A 8 2.77 -4.88 39.15
N CYS A 9 3.34 -3.84 38.54
CA CYS A 9 3.11 -3.56 37.13
C CYS A 9 3.61 -4.75 36.32
N ASP A 10 2.70 -5.61 35.85
CA ASP A 10 3.00 -6.69 34.92
C ASP A 10 3.35 -6.10 33.54
N VAL A 11 4.60 -5.68 33.41
CA VAL A 11 5.19 -5.11 32.18
C VAL A 11 5.20 -6.11 31.02
N SER A 12 5.07 -7.41 31.30
CA SER A 12 5.21 -8.46 30.28
C SER A 12 4.07 -8.42 29.25
N ASN A 13 2.84 -8.18 29.72
CA ASN A 13 1.64 -8.13 28.88
C ASN A 13 1.63 -6.88 27.97
N HIS A 14 2.06 -5.74 28.51
CA HIS A 14 2.11 -4.49 27.73
C HIS A 14 3.21 -4.53 26.64
N GLN A 15 4.38 -5.10 26.95
CA GLN A 15 5.43 -5.31 25.94
C GLN A 15 5.01 -6.31 24.85
N ARG A 16 4.24 -7.35 25.20
CA ARG A 16 3.73 -8.34 24.25
C ARG A 16 2.70 -7.74 23.29
N GLU A 17 1.75 -6.95 23.77
CA GLU A 17 0.80 -6.22 22.91
C GLU A 17 1.51 -5.25 21.96
N PHE A 18 2.53 -4.54 22.45
CA PHE A 18 3.33 -3.62 21.63
C PHE A 18 4.07 -4.34 20.51
N ARG A 19 4.69 -5.50 20.81
CA ARG A 19 5.38 -6.34 19.82
C ARG A 19 4.43 -6.90 18.76
N LEU A 20 3.27 -7.40 19.18
CA LEU A 20 2.26 -7.91 18.24
C LEU A 20 1.75 -6.81 17.32
N THR A 21 1.53 -5.61 17.86
CA THR A 21 1.12 -4.46 17.06
C THR A 21 2.23 -4.03 16.08
N LEU A 22 3.50 -4.08 16.48
CA LEU A 22 4.62 -3.77 15.60
C LEU A 22 4.78 -4.77 14.46
N LEU A 23 4.70 -6.07 14.75
CA LEU A 23 4.83 -7.15 13.78
C LEU A 23 3.72 -7.11 12.73
N ASN A 24 2.48 -6.92 13.16
CA ASN A 24 1.35 -6.90 12.24
C ASN A 24 1.40 -5.69 11.29
N THR A 25 1.90 -4.54 11.77
CA THR A 25 2.07 -3.37 10.91
C THR A 25 3.22 -3.51 9.91
N LYS A 26 4.38 -4.05 10.32
CA LYS A 26 5.48 -4.31 9.38
C LYS A 26 5.02 -5.24 8.24
N LYS A 27 4.22 -6.25 8.58
CA LYS A 27 3.64 -7.15 7.59
C LYS A 27 2.71 -6.42 6.62
N SER A 28 1.79 -5.59 7.12
CA SER A 28 0.89 -4.79 6.26
C SER A 28 1.65 -3.85 5.32
N ALA A 29 2.65 -3.11 5.84
CA ALA A 29 3.47 -2.23 5.02
C ALA A 29 4.25 -3.00 3.94
N MET A 30 4.81 -4.15 4.29
CA MET A 30 5.52 -5.02 3.34
C MET A 30 4.59 -5.58 2.27
N THR A 31 3.39 -6.05 2.63
CA THR A 31 2.39 -6.53 1.66
C THR A 31 1.97 -5.40 0.72
N GLY A 32 1.73 -4.20 1.23
CA GLY A 32 1.43 -3.03 0.40
C GLY A 32 2.60 -2.66 -0.54
N ALA A 33 3.83 -2.71 -0.06
CA ALA A 33 5.01 -2.45 -0.87
C ALA A 33 5.17 -3.48 -2.01
N ILE A 34 4.94 -4.77 -1.74
CA ILE A 34 5.00 -5.83 -2.76
C ILE A 34 3.96 -5.61 -3.85
N LEU A 35 2.71 -5.29 -3.47
CA LEU A 35 1.63 -4.97 -4.41
C LEU A 35 1.96 -3.75 -5.29
N LEU A 36 2.84 -2.86 -4.83
CA LEU A 36 3.23 -1.66 -5.54
C LEU A 36 4.40 -1.83 -6.50
N VAL A 37 5.20 -2.91 -6.36
CA VAL A 37 6.41 -3.06 -7.18
C VAL A 37 6.07 -3.01 -8.67
N LEU A 38 5.09 -3.80 -9.10
CA LEU A 38 4.70 -3.86 -10.51
C LEU A 38 4.17 -2.52 -11.06
N PRO A 39 3.13 -1.87 -10.47
CA PRO A 39 2.64 -0.58 -10.97
C PRO A 39 3.68 0.53 -10.90
N PHE A 40 4.56 0.52 -9.89
CA PHE A 40 5.64 1.49 -9.81
C PHE A 40 6.69 1.29 -10.92
N LEU A 41 7.12 0.05 -11.18
CA LEU A 41 8.07 -0.25 -12.26
C LEU A 41 7.47 0.11 -13.62
N PHE A 42 6.20 -0.23 -13.86
CA PHE A 42 5.50 0.10 -15.10
C PHE A 42 5.41 1.62 -15.31
N LEU A 43 4.92 2.37 -14.31
CA LEU A 43 4.74 3.82 -14.43
C LEU A 43 6.08 4.55 -14.57
N SER A 44 7.11 4.09 -13.86
CA SER A 44 8.47 4.62 -14.02
C SER A 44 9.01 4.35 -15.43
N GLY A 45 8.77 3.17 -15.97
CA GLY A 45 9.11 2.82 -17.36
C GLY A 45 8.39 3.73 -18.37
N VAL A 46 7.09 3.97 -18.18
CA VAL A 46 6.31 4.91 -19.01
C VAL A 46 6.90 6.32 -18.95
N VAL A 47 7.18 6.85 -17.75
CA VAL A 47 7.75 8.20 -17.58
C VAL A 47 9.12 8.31 -18.24
N LEU A 48 10.02 7.36 -17.96
CA LEU A 48 11.39 7.40 -18.48
C LEU A 48 11.43 7.27 -19.99
N LYS A 49 10.70 6.30 -20.56
CA LYS A 49 10.73 6.04 -21.99
C LYS A 49 9.97 7.10 -22.77
N HIS A 50 8.77 7.45 -22.34
CA HIS A 50 7.88 8.33 -23.11
C HIS A 50 8.21 9.82 -22.92
N TYR A 51 8.46 10.25 -21.69
CA TYR A 51 8.69 11.68 -21.40
C TYR A 51 10.16 12.05 -21.40
N MET A 52 11.01 11.23 -20.78
CA MET A 52 12.44 11.56 -20.66
C MET A 52 13.28 11.05 -21.83
N ARG A 53 12.74 10.13 -22.64
CA ARG A 53 13.46 9.42 -23.72
C ARG A 53 14.75 8.75 -23.23
N ILE A 54 14.74 8.29 -21.98
CA ILE A 54 15.87 7.59 -21.35
C ILE A 54 15.52 6.11 -21.30
N ASP A 55 16.42 5.28 -21.83
CA ASP A 55 16.34 3.84 -21.66
C ASP A 55 17.03 3.41 -20.38
N PHE A 56 16.22 3.07 -19.38
CA PHE A 56 16.69 2.55 -18.11
C PHE A 56 16.34 1.07 -18.05
N GLY A 57 17.33 0.21 -18.34
CA GLY A 57 17.16 -1.21 -18.67
C GLY A 57 15.99 -1.92 -17.98
N ILE A 58 16.03 -2.09 -16.66
CA ILE A 58 15.00 -2.86 -15.93
C ILE A 58 13.60 -2.21 -16.03
N LEU A 59 13.52 -0.88 -15.94
CA LEU A 59 12.24 -0.17 -15.95
C LEU A 59 11.62 -0.18 -17.35
N THR A 60 12.43 0.07 -18.37
CA THR A 60 11.99 0.01 -19.77
C THR A 60 11.61 -1.42 -20.15
N SER A 61 12.38 -2.43 -19.73
CA SER A 61 12.06 -3.83 -20.04
C SER A 61 10.75 -4.29 -19.43
N VAL A 62 10.40 -3.89 -18.20
CA VAL A 62 9.10 -4.24 -17.61
C VAL A 62 7.94 -3.57 -18.37
N TYR A 63 8.10 -2.31 -18.75
CA TYR A 63 7.12 -1.60 -19.57
C TYR A 63 6.93 -2.27 -20.95
N GLU A 64 8.02 -2.57 -21.65
CA GLU A 64 7.99 -3.23 -22.96
C GLU A 64 7.40 -4.63 -22.88
N TRP A 65 7.75 -5.41 -21.85
CA TRP A 65 7.22 -6.74 -21.63
C TRP A 65 5.70 -6.73 -21.41
N ILE A 66 5.19 -5.76 -20.62
CA ILE A 66 3.74 -5.60 -20.44
C ILE A 66 3.08 -5.22 -21.78
N GLY A 67 3.69 -4.31 -22.54
CA GLY A 67 3.18 -3.92 -23.87
C GLY A 67 3.15 -5.08 -24.86
N MET A 68 4.20 -5.90 -24.89
CA MET A 68 4.27 -7.10 -25.73
C MET A 68 3.19 -8.12 -25.37
N ILE A 69 2.95 -8.35 -24.08
CA ILE A 69 1.89 -9.28 -23.65
C ILE A 69 0.51 -8.76 -24.04
N ASP A 70 0.30 -7.46 -23.92
CA ASP A 70 -0.97 -6.84 -24.30
C ASP A 70 -1.22 -6.99 -25.82
N GLU A 71 -0.17 -6.79 -26.64
CA GLU A 71 -0.24 -6.93 -28.10
C GLU A 71 -0.37 -8.40 -28.56
N GLU A 72 0.38 -9.32 -27.95
CA GLU A 72 0.42 -10.73 -28.35
C GLU A 72 -0.86 -11.49 -27.97
N TYR A 73 -1.40 -11.21 -26.78
CA TYR A 73 -2.50 -12.01 -26.22
C TYR A 73 -3.83 -11.26 -26.14
N GLY A 74 -3.82 -9.91 -26.18
CA GLY A 74 -5.01 -9.08 -26.08
C GLY A 74 -5.90 -9.43 -24.88
N ASP A 75 -7.22 -9.29 -25.05
CA ASP A 75 -8.20 -9.51 -23.98
C ASP A 75 -8.49 -10.99 -23.69
N ASN A 76 -7.95 -11.91 -24.49
CA ASN A 76 -8.24 -13.35 -24.40
C ASN A 76 -7.35 -14.08 -23.39
N SER A 77 -6.27 -13.46 -22.89
CA SER A 77 -5.37 -14.08 -21.92
C SER A 77 -5.67 -13.69 -20.49
N ILE A 78 -5.77 -14.72 -19.65
CA ILE A 78 -5.88 -14.58 -18.20
C ILE A 78 -4.69 -13.80 -17.64
N LEU A 79 -3.50 -13.96 -18.22
CA LEU A 79 -2.29 -13.29 -17.74
C LEU A 79 -2.40 -11.77 -17.94
N ASN A 80 -2.90 -11.32 -19.09
CA ASN A 80 -3.12 -9.89 -19.35
C ASN A 80 -4.15 -9.31 -18.37
N TRP A 81 -5.24 -10.03 -18.11
CA TRP A 81 -6.20 -9.64 -17.08
C TRP A 81 -5.58 -9.54 -15.68
N ILE A 82 -4.72 -10.48 -15.29
CA ILE A 82 -4.00 -10.42 -14.01
C ILE A 82 -3.12 -9.17 -13.94
N ILE A 83 -2.38 -8.84 -15.01
CA ILE A 83 -1.54 -7.65 -15.06
C ILE A 83 -2.40 -6.39 -14.94
N ARG A 84 -3.45 -6.25 -15.75
CA ARG A 84 -4.37 -5.09 -15.74
C ARG A 84 -5.01 -4.89 -14.37
N ILE A 85 -5.49 -5.97 -13.74
CA ILE A 85 -6.04 -5.95 -12.39
C ILE A 85 -4.96 -5.56 -11.37
N SER A 86 -3.75 -6.10 -11.47
CA SER A 86 -2.66 -5.79 -10.55
C SER A 86 -2.25 -4.31 -10.63
N LEU A 87 -2.14 -3.76 -11.85
CA LEU A 87 -1.78 -2.35 -12.07
C LEU A 87 -2.84 -1.37 -11.53
N THR A 88 -4.12 -1.74 -11.57
CA THR A 88 -5.24 -0.86 -11.18
C THR A 88 -5.72 -1.09 -9.74
N ILE A 89 -6.00 -2.34 -9.37
CA ILE A 89 -6.52 -2.72 -8.05
C ILE A 89 -5.40 -2.84 -7.01
N GLY A 90 -4.17 -3.23 -7.41
CA GLY A 90 -3.03 -3.37 -6.50
C GLY A 90 -2.77 -2.14 -5.64
N PRO A 91 -2.62 -0.92 -6.23
CA PRO A 91 -2.46 0.31 -5.47
C PRO A 91 -3.63 0.60 -4.51
N LEU A 92 -4.88 0.34 -4.91
CA LEU A 92 -6.06 0.53 -4.06
C LEU A 92 -6.05 -0.39 -2.84
N VAL A 93 -5.73 -1.67 -3.05
CA VAL A 93 -5.62 -2.65 -1.96
C VAL A 93 -4.47 -2.28 -1.04
N ALA A 94 -3.33 -1.82 -1.58
CA ALA A 94 -2.20 -1.34 -0.78
C ALA A 94 -2.58 -0.13 0.08
N ILE A 95 -3.36 0.83 -0.44
CA ILE A 95 -3.92 1.94 0.35
C ILE A 95 -4.81 1.40 1.46
N ALA A 96 -5.79 0.53 1.13
CA ALA A 96 -6.74 0.00 2.10
C ALA A 96 -6.04 -0.74 3.25
N LEU A 97 -5.08 -1.62 2.95
CA LEU A 97 -4.32 -2.37 3.95
C LEU A 97 -3.44 -1.46 4.83
N ASN A 98 -2.80 -0.46 4.23
CA ASN A 98 -1.96 0.47 4.99
C ASN A 98 -2.77 1.45 5.82
N LEU A 99 -3.92 1.89 5.32
CA LEU A 99 -4.86 2.71 6.05
C LEU A 99 -5.40 1.93 7.26
N LEU A 100 -5.89 0.71 7.05
CA LEU A 100 -6.34 -0.19 8.14
C LEU A 100 -5.27 -0.43 9.20
N ALA A 101 -3.99 -0.48 8.81
CA ALA A 101 -2.89 -0.64 9.74
C ALA A 101 -2.53 0.65 10.52
N VAL A 102 -2.93 1.82 10.02
CA VAL A 102 -2.75 3.13 10.65
C VAL A 102 -3.96 3.52 11.52
N THR A 103 -5.18 3.17 11.09
CA THR A 103 -6.41 3.38 11.84
C THR A 103 -6.75 2.19 12.73
N HIS A 104 -6.55 2.33 14.04
CA HIS A 104 -7.17 1.45 15.01
C HIS A 104 -8.54 2.01 15.40
N ALA A 105 -9.60 1.48 14.80
CA ALA A 105 -10.95 1.72 15.29
C ALA A 105 -11.24 0.76 16.45
N ARG A 106 -11.31 1.26 17.68
CA ARG A 106 -11.89 0.50 18.80
C ARG A 106 -13.34 0.96 18.97
N ILE A 107 -14.27 0.02 18.84
CA ILE A 107 -15.67 0.25 19.21
C ILE A 107 -15.76 0.05 20.72
N GLU A 108 -15.91 1.15 21.45
CA GLU A 108 -16.03 1.10 22.89
C GLU A 108 -17.50 0.88 23.25
N LYS A 109 -17.83 -0.37 23.63
CA LYS A 109 -19.20 -0.79 23.97
C LYS A 109 -19.81 0.04 25.12
N ALA A 110 -18.98 0.67 25.96
CA ALA A 110 -19.43 1.46 27.12
C ALA A 110 -19.94 2.85 26.74
N SER A 111 -19.42 3.48 25.69
CA SER A 111 -19.73 4.88 25.34
C SER A 111 -20.55 5.03 24.05
N ARG A 112 -20.79 3.94 23.29
CA ARG A 112 -21.24 3.99 21.87
C ARG A 112 -20.40 4.97 21.02
N GLY A 113 -19.18 5.26 21.47
CA GLY A 113 -18.22 6.13 20.79
C GLY A 113 -17.30 5.31 19.90
N LEU A 114 -17.06 5.80 18.69
CA LEU A 114 -16.04 5.26 17.80
C LEU A 114 -14.71 5.92 18.20
N VAL A 115 -13.91 5.22 19.00
CA VAL A 115 -12.57 5.72 19.38
C VAL A 115 -11.61 5.36 18.26
N LEU A 116 -11.37 6.33 17.38
CA LEU A 116 -10.38 6.25 16.31
C LEU A 116 -9.01 6.65 16.86
N SER A 117 -8.11 5.69 17.00
CA SER A 117 -6.71 5.94 17.33
C SER A 117 -5.87 5.89 16.06
N PHE A 118 -5.28 7.02 15.68
CA PHE A 118 -4.35 7.11 14.55
C PHE A 118 -2.92 6.88 15.02
N LYS A 119 -2.29 5.79 14.58
CA LYS A 119 -0.86 5.56 14.84
C LYS A 119 -0.03 6.13 13.71
N MET A 120 0.71 7.21 13.99
CA MET A 120 1.64 7.81 13.03
C MET A 120 2.83 6.87 12.78
N LYS A 121 2.71 6.02 11.75
CA LYS A 121 3.79 5.15 11.26
C LYS A 121 4.19 5.59 9.87
N TRP A 122 5.37 6.19 9.78
CA TRP A 122 5.90 6.81 8.56
C TRP A 122 5.91 5.89 7.34
N LEU A 123 6.25 4.60 7.49
CA LEU A 123 6.28 3.66 6.36
C LEU A 123 4.90 3.43 5.73
N ASN A 124 3.85 3.27 6.55
CA ASN A 124 2.49 3.09 6.06
C ASN A 124 1.97 4.35 5.35
N TRP A 125 2.27 5.52 5.92
CA TRP A 125 1.95 6.81 5.30
C TRP A 125 2.68 7.02 3.97
N LEU A 126 3.96 6.63 3.89
CA LEU A 126 4.74 6.69 2.67
C LEU A 126 4.14 5.79 1.58
N VAL A 127 3.74 4.56 1.92
CA VAL A 127 3.05 3.66 0.98
C VAL A 127 1.73 4.26 0.49
N ILE A 128 0.92 4.80 1.40
CA ILE A 128 -0.36 5.48 1.04
C ILE A 128 -0.08 6.63 0.07
N LEU A 129 0.91 7.47 0.36
CA LEU A 129 1.23 8.64 -0.46
C LEU A 129 1.71 8.23 -1.86
N ILE A 130 2.57 7.23 -1.98
CA ILE A 130 3.01 6.69 -3.27
C ILE A 130 1.83 6.13 -4.06
N CYS A 131 0.97 5.31 -3.43
CA CYS A 131 -0.22 4.77 -4.09
C CYS A 131 -1.15 5.89 -4.58
N SER A 132 -1.42 6.89 -3.73
CA SER A 132 -2.27 8.03 -4.09
C SER A 132 -1.67 8.81 -5.25
N GLY A 133 -0.35 8.98 -5.29
CA GLY A 133 0.35 9.61 -6.43
C GLY A 133 0.19 8.84 -7.73
N VAL A 134 0.40 7.51 -7.71
CA VAL A 134 0.17 6.63 -8.87
C VAL A 134 -1.27 6.77 -9.36
N PHE A 135 -2.24 6.69 -8.45
CA PHE A 135 -3.66 6.78 -8.81
C PHE A 135 -4.04 8.15 -9.37
N ALA A 136 -3.49 9.23 -8.81
CA ALA A 136 -3.69 10.59 -9.30
C ALA A 136 -3.15 10.77 -10.72
N ILE A 137 -1.99 10.20 -11.04
CA ILE A 137 -1.42 10.26 -12.40
C ILE A 137 -2.34 9.55 -13.40
N PHE A 138 -2.81 8.34 -13.07
CA PHE A 138 -3.77 7.63 -13.93
C PHE A 138 -5.08 8.40 -14.10
N PHE A 139 -5.61 8.98 -13.03
CA PHE A 139 -6.84 9.76 -13.08
C PHE A 139 -6.68 11.04 -13.93
N LEU A 140 -5.56 11.76 -13.77
CA LEU A 140 -5.25 12.93 -14.58
C LEU A 140 -5.12 12.57 -16.06
N TYR A 141 -4.42 11.47 -16.38
CA TYR A 141 -4.32 10.98 -17.75
C TYR A 141 -5.70 10.67 -18.33
N PHE A 142 -6.56 9.98 -17.58
CA PHE A 142 -7.92 9.68 -18.00
C PHE A 142 -8.75 10.94 -18.27
N VAL A 143 -8.67 11.94 -17.40
CA VAL A 143 -9.41 13.21 -17.55
C VAL A 143 -8.91 14.00 -18.76
N VAL A 144 -7.59 14.07 -18.97
CA VAL A 144 -7.01 14.81 -20.11
C VAL A 144 -7.33 14.14 -21.45
N GLU A 145 -7.35 12.80 -21.49
CA GLU A 145 -7.64 12.06 -22.73
C GLU A 145 -9.14 12.05 -23.09
N ASN A 146 -10.03 12.15 -22.10
CA ASN A 146 -11.49 12.03 -22.29
C ASN A 146 -12.28 13.33 -22.07
N GLY A 147 -11.61 14.46 -21.82
CA GLY A 147 -12.22 15.77 -21.57
C GLY A 147 -11.98 16.74 -22.71
#